data_AF-A0A812UP04-F1
#
_entry.id   AF-A0A812UP04-F1
#
_cell.length_a   1.000
_cell.length_b   1.000
_cell.length_c   1.000
_cell.angle_alpha   90.00
_cell.angle_beta   90.00
_cell.angle_gamma   90.00
#
_symmetry.space_group_name_H-M   'P 1'
#
loop_
_entity.id
_entity.type
_entity.pdbx_description
1 polymer ?
#
loop_
_entity_poly.entity_id
_entity_poly.type
_entity_poly.pdbx_seq_one_letter_code
_entity_poly.pdbx_strand_id
1 'polypeptide(L)'
;MGFGFIATFMTIQMCCTCTAYAVTVADVLADTFEWQKERKKAAVVAFFLLVPFTFIRSLKKIAILSTVATFACVLQMLAIAVPCYLDVVNGETYVEHMDATPSKLIYFNPDVTKLIKVLPIILLSYSTQASSPIILASMQDNSWGNVRHVTGLVYFLLYAISAVFGHSVYLRYADLCTSSALTTIGYRSIDQVARWCGFVLVFISYIFIMFPIRNVLMSACLRTDELHHEAPYMVFAAVSVVLSICLSSLAVVAQELGGLELCLRFGGGCCATLMAMVFPPLLFVRTRAERGWDARVAAGRGALSFFMNFGRYSAQATPSLHTWYVEFRDATKQVSLSCAFRSFDENCYWPDSDFFGL
;
A
#
# COMPACT_ATOMS: atom_id res chain seq x y z
N MET A 1 -17.47 -16.75 1.46
CA MET A 1 -16.68 -15.75 2.22
C MET A 1 -17.29 -14.38 2.02
N GLY A 2 -17.61 -13.68 3.10
CA GLY A 2 -18.18 -12.33 3.05
C GLY A 2 -17.11 -11.28 2.76
N PHE A 3 -17.51 -10.20 2.09
CA PHE A 3 -16.65 -9.04 1.79
C PHE A 3 -15.99 -8.40 3.02
N GLY A 4 -16.60 -8.56 4.20
CA GLY A 4 -16.00 -8.15 5.48
C GLY A 4 -14.66 -8.86 5.78
N PHE A 5 -14.45 -10.09 5.30
CA PHE A 5 -13.19 -10.81 5.50
C PHE A 5 -12.03 -10.14 4.76
N ILE A 6 -12.24 -9.72 3.50
CA ILE A 6 -11.24 -9.02 2.70
C ILE A 6 -10.89 -7.68 3.35
N ALA A 7 -11.91 -6.93 3.79
CA ALA A 7 -11.72 -5.66 4.48
C ALA A 7 -10.90 -5.82 5.78
N THR A 8 -11.13 -6.89 6.55
CA THR A 8 -10.34 -7.18 7.76
C THR A 8 -8.87 -7.42 7.43
N PHE A 9 -8.55 -8.29 6.47
CA PHE A 9 -7.15 -8.56 6.11
C PHE A 9 -6.44 -7.34 5.52
N MET A 10 -7.17 -6.55 4.72
CA MET A 10 -6.68 -5.27 4.21
C MET A 10 -6.37 -4.29 5.34
N THR A 11 -7.26 -4.17 6.32
CA THR A 11 -7.06 -3.33 7.51
C THR A 11 -5.87 -3.81 8.32
N ILE A 12 -5.74 -5.12 8.58
CA ILE A 12 -4.59 -5.67 9.30
C ILE A 12 -3.29 -5.37 8.56
N GLN A 13 -3.24 -5.58 7.23
CA GLN A 13 -2.06 -5.26 6.42
C GLN A 13 -1.63 -3.80 6.58
N MET A 14 -2.60 -2.89 6.43
CA MET A 14 -2.33 -1.47 6.53
C MET A 14 -1.90 -1.09 7.95
N CYS A 15 -2.53 -1.63 9.00
CA CYS A 15 -2.12 -1.43 10.39
C CYS A 15 -0.67 -1.91 10.61
N CYS A 16 -0.30 -3.10 10.12
CA CYS A 16 1.09 -3.58 10.20
C CYS A 16 2.07 -2.65 9.49
N THR A 17 1.66 -2.05 8.36
CA THR A 17 2.49 -1.10 7.61
C THR A 17 2.65 0.21 8.38
N CYS A 18 1.56 0.74 8.98
CA CYS A 18 1.64 1.90 9.87
C CYS A 18 2.50 1.64 11.11
N THR A 19 2.43 0.44 11.69
CA THR A 19 3.32 0.04 12.79
C THR A 19 4.78 -0.02 12.32
N ALA A 20 5.07 -0.58 11.15
CA ALA A 20 6.40 -0.60 10.56
C ALA A 20 6.96 0.82 10.36
N TYR A 21 6.11 1.77 9.91
CA TYR A 21 6.48 3.18 9.82
C TYR A 21 6.80 3.80 11.18
N ALA A 22 5.95 3.59 12.20
CA ALA A 22 6.21 4.08 13.54
C ALA A 22 7.52 3.53 14.13
N VAL A 23 7.80 2.24 13.92
CA VAL A 23 9.06 1.59 14.29
C VAL A 23 10.25 2.21 13.55
N THR A 24 10.11 2.46 12.24
CA THR A 24 11.18 3.08 11.44
C THR A 24 11.50 4.49 11.93
N VAL A 25 10.48 5.30 12.27
CA VAL A 25 10.69 6.63 12.87
C VAL A 25 11.40 6.49 14.22
N ALA A 26 10.97 5.53 15.05
CA ALA A 26 11.60 5.28 16.34
C ALA A 26 13.08 4.89 16.20
N ASP A 27 13.42 4.04 15.24
CA ASP A 27 14.81 3.63 14.97
C ASP A 27 15.65 4.83 14.50
N VAL A 28 15.15 5.64 13.56
CA VAL A 28 15.85 6.85 13.09
C VAL A 28 16.06 7.84 14.23
N LEU A 29 15.07 8.06 15.09
CA LEU A 29 15.21 8.93 16.26
C LEU A 29 16.19 8.35 17.28
N ALA A 30 16.15 7.05 17.53
CA ALA A 30 17.07 6.38 18.45
C ALA A 30 18.52 6.47 17.96
N ASP A 31 18.76 6.39 16.66
CA ASP A 31 20.08 6.58 16.06
C ASP A 31 20.52 8.05 16.12
N THR A 32 19.60 8.99 15.82
CA THR A 32 19.92 10.43 15.74
C THR A 32 20.22 11.04 17.12
N PHE A 33 19.51 10.61 18.16
CA PHE A 33 19.67 11.12 19.52
C PHE A 33 20.48 10.19 20.44
N GLU A 34 21.12 9.15 19.87
CA GLU A 34 21.89 8.14 20.60
C GLU A 34 21.08 7.40 21.68
N TRP A 35 19.75 7.34 21.56
CA TRP A 35 18.84 6.65 22.47
C TRP A 35 18.79 5.13 22.27
N GLN A 36 19.88 4.50 21.84
CA GLN A 36 19.94 3.06 21.56
C GLN A 36 19.52 2.19 22.76
N LYS A 37 19.85 2.64 23.99
CA LYS A 37 19.46 1.95 25.22
C LYS A 37 18.01 2.20 25.63
N GLU A 38 17.37 3.19 25.02
CA GLU A 38 16.05 3.69 25.37
C GLU A 38 15.09 3.66 24.17
N ARG A 39 15.18 2.64 23.31
CA ARG A 39 14.32 2.46 22.12
C ARG A 39 12.82 2.55 22.43
N LYS A 40 12.40 2.17 23.64
CA LYS A 40 11.02 2.36 24.11
C LYS A 40 10.62 3.83 24.19
N LYS A 41 11.52 4.70 24.68
CA LYS A 41 11.29 6.15 24.70
C LYS A 41 11.25 6.72 23.29
N ALA A 42 12.15 6.27 22.40
CA ALA A 42 12.14 6.66 21.00
C ALA A 42 10.82 6.27 20.30
N ALA A 43 10.27 5.09 20.59
CA ALA A 43 8.96 4.65 20.07
C ALA A 43 7.81 5.53 20.57
N VAL A 44 7.81 5.93 21.85
CA VAL A 44 6.81 6.84 22.41
C VAL A 44 6.91 8.24 21.77
N VAL A 45 8.13 8.76 21.59
CA VAL A 45 8.34 10.07 20.94
C VAL A 45 7.94 10.02 19.46
N ALA A 46 8.34 8.97 18.73
CA ALA A 46 7.93 8.73 17.35
C ALA A 46 6.41 8.75 17.21
N PHE A 47 5.71 8.11 18.14
CA PHE A 47 4.27 8.13 18.18
C PHE A 47 3.71 9.55 18.35
N PHE A 48 4.17 10.32 19.33
CA PHE A 48 3.71 11.70 19.53
C PHE A 48 3.91 12.58 18.30
N LEU A 49 4.97 12.34 17.53
CA LEU A 49 5.21 13.06 16.27
C LEU A 49 4.24 12.63 15.16
N LEU A 50 3.80 11.38 15.12
CA LEU A 50 2.89 10.85 14.11
C LEU A 50 1.41 11.14 14.40
N VAL A 51 1.03 11.36 15.66
CA VAL A 51 -0.37 11.61 16.09
C VAL A 51 -1.04 12.77 15.35
N PRO A 52 -0.44 13.98 15.19
CA PRO A 52 -1.10 15.08 14.49
C PRO A 52 -1.53 14.72 13.06
N PHE A 53 -0.76 13.85 12.41
CA PHE A 53 -1.00 13.42 11.03
C PHE A 53 -2.19 12.47 10.91
N THR A 54 -2.61 11.81 11.99
CA THR A 54 -3.80 10.95 11.99
C THR A 54 -5.10 11.75 11.95
N PHE A 55 -5.06 13.06 12.23
CA PHE A 55 -6.22 13.95 12.13
C PHE A 55 -6.41 14.57 10.75
N ILE A 56 -5.49 14.31 9.79
CA ILE A 56 -5.64 14.81 8.43
C ILE A 56 -6.87 14.15 7.79
N ARG A 57 -7.89 14.98 7.55
CA ARG A 57 -9.20 14.55 7.01
C ARG A 57 -9.29 14.71 5.49
N SER A 58 -8.47 15.57 4.89
CA SER A 58 -8.53 15.88 3.45
C SER A 58 -7.19 15.68 2.76
N LEU A 59 -7.25 15.06 1.59
CA LEU A 59 -6.10 14.83 0.70
C LEU A 59 -6.01 15.88 -0.43
N LYS A 60 -6.65 17.05 -0.31
CA LYS A 60 -6.64 18.10 -1.35
C LYS A 60 -5.24 18.50 -1.83
N LYS A 61 -4.20 18.36 -0.98
CA LYS A 61 -2.79 18.64 -1.32
C LYS A 61 -1.95 17.36 -1.52
N ILE A 62 -2.59 16.23 -1.86
CA ILE A 62 -1.93 14.93 -2.06
C ILE A 62 -0.87 14.97 -3.15
N ALA A 63 -1.12 15.69 -4.25
CA ALA A 63 -0.17 15.79 -5.35
C ALA A 63 1.14 16.44 -4.89
N ILE A 64 1.06 17.50 -4.07
CA ILE A 64 2.22 18.20 -3.52
C ILE A 64 2.98 17.27 -2.56
N LEU A 65 2.27 16.66 -1.60
CA LEU A 65 2.88 15.72 -0.64
C LEU A 65 3.53 14.52 -1.34
N SER A 66 2.87 13.96 -2.35
CA SER A 66 3.40 12.88 -3.16
C SER A 66 4.64 13.31 -3.93
N THR A 67 4.66 14.53 -4.48
CA THR A 67 5.84 15.06 -5.18
C THR A 67 7.03 15.24 -4.24
N VAL A 68 6.78 15.77 -3.04
CA VAL A 68 7.81 15.90 -1.98
C VAL A 68 8.34 14.52 -1.58
N ALA A 69 7.46 13.53 -1.41
CA ALA A 69 7.86 12.16 -1.13
C ALA A 69 8.71 11.57 -2.26
N THR A 70 8.31 11.75 -3.52
CA THR A 70 9.11 11.28 -4.68
C THR A 70 10.49 11.91 -4.68
N PHE A 71 10.61 13.22 -4.43
CA PHE A 71 11.90 13.89 -4.38
C PHE A 71 12.76 13.41 -3.20
N ALA A 72 12.17 13.24 -2.01
CA ALA A 72 12.85 12.65 -0.86
C ALA A 72 13.33 11.22 -1.14
N CYS A 73 12.54 10.41 -1.85
CA CYS A 73 12.94 9.06 -2.27
C CYS A 73 14.17 9.08 -3.18
N VAL A 74 14.14 9.91 -4.23
CA VAL A 74 15.26 10.03 -5.17
C VAL A 74 16.52 10.54 -4.46
N LEU A 75 16.39 11.55 -3.59
CA LEU A 75 17.52 12.05 -2.80
C LEU A 75 18.08 11.00 -1.85
N GLN A 76 17.21 10.27 -1.14
CA GLN A 76 17.64 9.17 -0.25
C GLN A 76 18.38 8.09 -1.03
N MET A 77 17.86 7.70 -2.20
CA MET A 77 18.50 6.73 -3.08
C MET A 77 19.88 7.19 -3.51
N LEU A 78 20.02 8.43 -3.97
CA LEU A 78 21.32 8.98 -4.39
C LEU A 78 22.29 9.08 -3.22
N ALA A 79 21.82 9.55 -2.06
CA ALA A 79 22.62 9.70 -0.85
C ALA A 79 23.15 8.37 -0.30
N ILE A 80 22.50 7.24 -0.59
CA ILE A 80 22.98 5.91 -0.20
C ILE A 80 23.76 5.25 -1.33
N ALA A 81 23.20 5.22 -2.54
CA ALA A 81 23.78 4.48 -3.65
C ALA A 81 25.12 5.08 -4.10
N VAL A 82 25.23 6.41 -4.22
CA VAL A 82 26.47 7.06 -4.71
C VAL A 82 27.64 6.79 -3.77
N PRO A 83 27.55 7.02 -2.43
CA PRO A 83 28.64 6.66 -1.53
C PRO A 83 28.94 5.16 -1.51
N CYS A 84 27.92 4.29 -1.60
CA CYS A 84 28.17 2.86 -1.67
C CYS A 84 28.96 2.46 -2.91
N TYR A 85 28.63 3.01 -4.09
CA TYR A 85 29.38 2.75 -5.32
C TYR A 85 30.77 3.36 -5.32
N LEU A 86 30.93 4.60 -4.82
CA LEU A 86 32.23 5.27 -4.75
C LEU A 86 33.18 4.51 -3.82
N ASP A 87 32.70 4.08 -2.65
CA ASP A 87 33.52 3.31 -1.72
C ASP A 87 33.93 1.95 -2.33
N VAL A 88 33.05 1.32 -3.11
CA VAL A 88 33.40 0.11 -3.87
C VAL A 88 34.49 0.37 -4.91
N VAL A 89 34.39 1.49 -5.65
CA VAL A 89 35.39 1.86 -6.67
C VAL A 89 36.73 2.23 -6.04
N ASN A 90 36.72 2.86 -4.87
CA ASN A 90 37.92 3.25 -4.12
C ASN A 90 38.57 2.10 -3.36
N GLY A 91 38.00 0.89 -3.41
CA GLY A 91 38.49 -0.27 -2.66
C GLY A 91 38.05 -0.29 -1.19
N GLU A 92 37.38 0.75 -0.68
CA GLU A 92 36.86 0.86 0.69
C GLU A 92 35.59 0.02 0.91
N THR A 93 35.60 -1.23 0.47
CA THR A 93 34.52 -2.17 0.79
C THR A 93 34.73 -2.77 2.17
N TYR A 94 33.68 -2.87 2.98
CA TYR A 94 33.72 -3.73 4.18
C TYR A 94 33.91 -5.22 3.82
N VAL A 95 33.86 -5.56 2.52
CA VAL A 95 34.21 -6.86 1.95
C VAL A 95 35.73 -7.12 2.05
N GLU A 96 36.59 -6.10 2.04
CA GLU A 96 38.03 -6.27 2.32
C GLU A 96 38.30 -6.72 3.76
N HIS A 97 37.45 -6.35 4.74
CA HIS A 97 37.57 -6.82 6.13
C HIS A 97 37.10 -8.27 6.34
N MET A 98 36.63 -8.96 5.29
CA MET A 98 36.19 -10.36 5.35
C MET A 98 37.17 -11.35 4.69
N ASP A 99 38.40 -10.95 4.32
CA ASP A 99 39.29 -11.76 3.46
C ASP A 99 38.56 -12.29 2.21
N ALA A 100 37.54 -11.56 1.78
CA ALA A 100 36.64 -11.96 0.72
C ALA A 100 37.05 -11.19 -0.52
N THR A 101 37.73 -11.88 -1.44
CA THR A 101 37.87 -11.36 -2.80
C THR A 101 36.47 -11.05 -3.35
N PRO A 102 36.29 -10.03 -4.21
CA PRO A 102 35.01 -9.70 -4.85
C PRO A 102 34.30 -10.90 -5.50
N SER A 103 35.04 -11.97 -5.81
CA SER A 103 34.54 -13.29 -6.22
C SER A 103 33.73 -14.07 -5.18
N LYS A 104 33.62 -13.61 -3.93
CA LYS A 104 32.82 -14.25 -2.85
C LYS A 104 31.43 -13.64 -2.67
N LEU A 105 31.00 -12.68 -3.50
CA LEU A 105 29.62 -12.18 -3.47
C LEU A 105 28.65 -13.30 -3.84
N ILE A 106 27.78 -13.66 -2.89
CA ILE A 106 26.80 -14.74 -3.04
C ILE A 106 25.49 -14.15 -3.54
N TYR A 107 25.40 -13.96 -4.86
CA TYR A 107 24.15 -13.51 -5.51
C TYR A 107 23.04 -14.56 -5.43
N PHE A 108 23.41 -15.83 -5.32
CA PHE A 108 22.45 -16.93 -5.22
C PHE A 108 22.75 -17.76 -3.97
N ASN A 109 21.86 -17.67 -2.98
CA ASN A 109 21.94 -18.54 -1.82
C ASN A 109 21.10 -19.80 -2.08
N PRO A 110 21.69 -21.01 -2.03
CA PRO A 110 20.95 -22.25 -2.24
C PRO A 110 19.99 -22.59 -1.08
N ASP A 111 20.06 -21.89 0.05
CA ASP A 111 19.18 -22.10 1.19
C ASP A 111 17.78 -21.48 0.97
N VAL A 112 16.83 -22.35 0.64
CA VAL A 112 15.42 -22.02 0.45
C VAL A 112 14.80 -21.37 1.70
N THR A 113 15.31 -21.66 2.90
CA THR A 113 14.76 -21.08 4.14
C THR A 113 14.98 -19.58 4.22
N LYS A 114 16.07 -19.06 3.66
CA LYS A 114 16.31 -17.61 3.56
C LYS A 114 15.32 -16.94 2.61
N LEU A 115 15.05 -17.58 1.46
CA LEU A 115 14.05 -17.08 0.52
C LEU A 115 12.67 -17.01 1.16
N ILE A 116 12.24 -18.04 1.89
CA ILE A 116 10.96 -18.06 2.60
C ILE A 116 10.86 -16.95 3.66
N LYS A 117 11.98 -16.62 4.33
CA LYS A 117 12.03 -15.55 5.33
C LYS A 117 11.94 -14.14 4.73
N VAL A 118 12.44 -13.95 3.51
CA VAL A 118 12.50 -12.63 2.83
C VAL A 118 11.28 -12.41 1.93
N LEU A 119 10.69 -13.47 1.37
CA LEU A 119 9.55 -13.40 0.45
C LEU A 119 8.37 -12.58 1.01
N PRO A 120 7.95 -12.71 2.28
CA PRO A 120 6.95 -11.84 2.90
C PRO A 120 7.26 -10.34 2.77
N ILE A 121 8.51 -9.96 3.02
CA ILE A 121 8.95 -8.57 2.99
C ILE A 121 8.89 -8.03 1.56
N ILE A 122 9.32 -8.84 0.58
CA ILE A 122 9.20 -8.52 -0.85
C ILE A 122 7.72 -8.34 -1.21
N LEU A 123 6.87 -9.32 -0.89
CA LEU A 123 5.44 -9.25 -1.20
C LEU A 123 4.78 -8.01 -0.61
N LEU A 124 5.12 -7.65 0.63
CA LEU A 124 4.60 -6.44 1.26
C LEU A 124 5.06 -5.17 0.53
N SER A 125 6.33 -5.11 0.12
CA SER A 125 6.90 -3.96 -0.59
C SER A 125 6.21 -3.68 -1.93
N TYR A 126 5.68 -4.73 -2.57
CA TYR A 126 4.92 -4.64 -3.82
C TYR A 126 3.39 -4.61 -3.60
N SER A 127 2.93 -4.69 -2.34
CA SER A 127 1.50 -4.71 -2.01
C SER A 127 0.93 -3.31 -1.87
N THR A 128 0.83 -2.61 -3.00
CA THR A 128 0.13 -1.32 -3.14
C THR A 128 -1.38 -1.50 -3.34
N GLN A 129 -1.86 -2.73 -3.47
CA GLN A 129 -3.22 -3.10 -3.90
C GLN A 129 -4.32 -2.54 -3.00
N ALA A 130 -3.99 -2.25 -1.75
CA ALA A 130 -4.93 -1.74 -0.77
C ALA A 130 -5.20 -0.22 -0.94
N SER A 131 -4.22 0.56 -1.39
CA SER A 131 -4.36 2.01 -1.56
C SER A 131 -4.39 2.45 -3.03
N SER A 132 -3.80 1.65 -3.93
CA SER A 132 -3.67 1.97 -5.35
C SER A 132 -5.02 2.21 -6.05
N PRO A 133 -6.11 1.45 -5.81
CA PRO A 133 -7.39 1.70 -6.48
C PRO A 133 -7.96 3.09 -6.19
N ILE A 134 -7.77 3.61 -4.98
CA ILE A 134 -8.24 4.96 -4.58
C ILE A 134 -7.46 6.03 -5.37
N ILE A 135 -6.15 5.84 -5.51
CA ILE A 135 -5.27 6.75 -6.25
C ILE A 135 -5.61 6.68 -7.75
N LEU A 136 -5.73 5.48 -8.31
CA LEU A 136 -6.05 5.28 -9.73
C LEU A 136 -7.43 5.83 -10.10
N ALA A 137 -8.42 5.74 -9.20
CA ALA A 137 -9.74 6.32 -9.40
C ALA A 137 -9.73 7.87 -9.40
N SER A 138 -8.72 8.49 -8.79
CA SER A 138 -8.55 9.95 -8.76
C SER A 138 -7.77 10.52 -9.95
N MET A 139 -7.31 9.67 -10.89
CA MET A 139 -6.61 10.15 -12.09
C MET A 139 -7.57 10.88 -13.02
N GLN A 140 -7.08 11.94 -13.66
CA GLN A 140 -7.84 12.70 -14.66
C GLN A 140 -8.27 11.83 -15.85
N ASP A 141 -7.41 10.89 -16.27
CA ASP A 141 -7.74 9.84 -17.23
C ASP A 141 -7.72 8.48 -16.51
N ASN A 142 -8.90 7.96 -16.20
CA ASN A 142 -9.10 6.67 -15.54
C ASN A 142 -9.45 5.54 -16.53
N SER A 143 -9.21 5.74 -17.84
CA SER A 143 -9.44 4.69 -18.83
C SER A 143 -8.63 3.43 -18.51
N TRP A 144 -9.20 2.26 -18.78
CA TRP A 144 -8.55 0.97 -18.51
C TRP A 144 -7.18 0.83 -19.18
N GLY A 145 -7.02 1.40 -20.38
CA GLY A 145 -5.74 1.45 -21.08
C GLY A 145 -4.70 2.25 -20.30
N ASN A 146 -5.03 3.47 -19.89
CA ASN A 146 -4.14 4.33 -19.12
C ASN A 146 -3.80 3.72 -17.75
N VAL A 147 -4.80 3.23 -17.02
CA VAL A 147 -4.63 2.57 -15.71
C VAL A 147 -3.63 1.40 -15.80
N ARG A 148 -3.74 0.56 -16.83
CA ARG A 148 -2.82 -0.57 -17.05
C ARG A 148 -1.41 -0.08 -17.35
N HIS A 149 -1.26 0.94 -18.17
CA HIS A 149 0.05 1.53 -18.52
C HIS A 149 0.73 2.16 -17.30
N VAL A 150 0.02 3.04 -16.58
CA VAL A 150 0.53 3.71 -15.38
C VAL A 150 0.94 2.68 -14.32
N THR A 151 0.07 1.71 -14.05
CA THR A 151 0.34 0.66 -13.06
C THR A 151 1.58 -0.17 -13.45
N GLY A 152 1.68 -0.58 -14.72
CA GLY A 152 2.85 -1.31 -15.22
C GLY A 152 4.15 -0.52 -15.11
N LEU A 153 4.13 0.77 -15.46
CA LEU A 153 5.28 1.67 -15.34
C LEU A 153 5.71 1.84 -13.88
N VAL A 154 4.77 2.07 -12.97
CA VAL A 154 5.06 2.23 -11.53
C VAL A 154 5.69 0.97 -10.96
N TYR A 155 5.17 -0.21 -11.28
CA TYR A 155 5.76 -1.48 -10.84
C TYR A 155 7.18 -1.70 -11.41
N PHE A 156 7.40 -1.34 -12.67
CA PHE A 156 8.74 -1.40 -13.28
C PHE A 156 9.73 -0.45 -12.59
N LEU A 157 9.32 0.80 -12.33
CA LEU A 157 10.14 1.77 -11.61
C LEU A 157 10.46 1.30 -10.19
N LEU A 158 9.47 0.78 -9.46
CA LEU A 158 9.67 0.22 -8.13
C LEU A 158 10.67 -0.94 -8.13
N TYR A 159 10.59 -1.82 -9.14
CA TYR A 159 11.56 -2.89 -9.34
C TYR A 159 12.98 -2.36 -9.61
N ALA A 160 13.13 -1.43 -10.55
CA ALA A 160 14.42 -0.84 -10.87
C ALA A 160 15.05 -0.14 -9.67
N ILE A 161 14.26 0.65 -8.93
CA ILE A 161 14.68 1.33 -7.70
C ILE A 161 15.13 0.32 -6.64
N SER A 162 14.32 -0.70 -6.37
CA SER A 162 14.63 -1.72 -5.37
C SER A 162 15.89 -2.50 -5.72
N ALA A 163 16.09 -2.81 -7.01
CA ALA A 163 17.26 -3.52 -7.51
C ALA A 163 18.53 -2.68 -7.36
N VAL A 164 18.51 -1.41 -7.82
CA VAL A 164 19.67 -0.51 -7.71
C VAL A 164 20.04 -0.26 -6.25
N PHE A 165 19.04 0.05 -5.42
CA PHE A 165 19.27 0.32 -4.00
C PHE A 165 19.77 -0.92 -3.27
N GLY A 166 19.07 -2.05 -3.40
CA GLY A 166 19.44 -3.31 -2.76
C GLY A 166 20.83 -3.79 -3.20
N HIS A 167 21.14 -3.68 -4.49
CA HIS A 167 22.46 -4.03 -5.01
C HIS A 167 23.56 -3.12 -4.45
N SER A 168 23.35 -1.80 -4.40
CA SER A 168 24.34 -0.85 -3.88
C SER A 168 24.67 -1.11 -2.40
N VAL A 169 23.65 -1.36 -1.58
CA VAL A 169 23.81 -1.68 -0.14
C VAL A 169 24.47 -3.05 0.01
N TYR A 170 24.08 -4.04 -0.78
CA TYR A 170 24.67 -5.38 -0.75
C TYR A 170 26.16 -5.38 -1.11
N LEU A 171 26.56 -4.62 -2.14
CA LEU A 171 27.98 -4.49 -2.52
C LEU A 171 28.84 -3.96 -1.38
N ARG A 172 28.30 -3.04 -0.57
CA ARG A 172 29.04 -2.42 0.53
C ARG A 172 29.04 -3.25 1.80
N TYR A 173 27.88 -3.78 2.20
CA TYR A 173 27.67 -4.35 3.53
C TYR A 173 27.47 -5.88 3.53
N ALA A 174 27.13 -6.48 2.40
CA ALA A 174 26.82 -7.91 2.27
C ALA A 174 25.89 -8.40 3.41
N ASP A 175 26.36 -9.36 4.22
CA ASP A 175 25.60 -9.98 5.32
C ASP A 175 25.55 -9.13 6.62
N LEU A 176 26.27 -8.00 6.69
CA LEU A 176 26.27 -7.10 7.85
C LEU A 176 25.11 -6.09 7.84
N CYS A 177 24.30 -6.07 6.78
CA CYS A 177 23.14 -5.20 6.73
C CYS A 177 22.15 -5.59 7.83
N THR A 178 21.82 -4.64 8.70
CA THR A 178 20.76 -4.85 9.69
C THR A 178 19.39 -4.82 9.00
N SER A 179 18.30 -4.98 9.76
CA SER A 179 16.93 -4.92 9.24
C SER A 179 16.58 -3.59 8.54
N SER A 180 17.39 -2.54 8.70
CA SER A 180 17.27 -1.27 7.98
C SER A 180 18.62 -0.80 7.43
N ALA A 181 18.66 -0.41 6.16
CA ALA A 181 19.84 0.22 5.57
C ALA A 181 20.16 1.56 6.28
N LEU A 182 19.14 2.30 6.75
CA LEU A 182 19.31 3.61 7.39
C LEU A 182 20.06 3.57 8.72
N THR A 183 19.94 2.45 9.44
CA THR A 183 20.62 2.20 10.71
C THR A 183 21.98 1.52 10.49
N THR A 184 22.22 0.99 9.29
CA THR A 184 23.48 0.35 8.89
C THR A 184 24.48 1.35 8.31
N ILE A 185 24.01 2.40 7.63
CA ILE A 185 24.87 3.45 7.09
C ILE A 185 25.58 4.24 8.19
N GLY A 186 26.79 4.70 7.88
CA GLY A 186 27.68 5.38 8.82
C GLY A 186 27.18 6.75 9.26
N TYR A 187 28.10 7.55 9.82
CA TYR A 187 27.80 8.90 10.34
C TYR A 187 28.32 10.02 9.42
N ARG A 188 28.51 9.75 8.12
CA ARG A 188 28.94 10.80 7.17
C ARG A 188 27.81 11.83 7.01
N SER A 189 28.16 13.06 6.64
CA SER A 189 27.15 14.11 6.42
C SER A 189 26.09 13.71 5.39
N ILE A 190 26.48 12.94 4.36
CA ILE A 190 25.55 12.42 3.35
C ILE A 190 24.62 11.33 3.88
N ASP A 191 25.07 10.52 4.84
CA ASP A 191 24.26 9.49 5.50
C ASP A 191 23.16 10.14 6.34
N GLN A 192 23.45 11.28 6.98
CA GLN A 192 22.46 12.07 7.71
C GLN A 192 21.37 12.61 6.77
N VAL A 193 21.73 13.06 5.56
CA VAL A 193 20.75 13.46 4.54
C VAL A 193 19.85 12.29 4.17
N ALA A 194 20.41 11.09 3.99
CA ALA A 194 19.63 9.89 3.71
C ALA A 194 18.64 9.55 4.85
N ARG A 195 19.07 9.67 6.11
CA ARG A 195 18.21 9.46 7.30
C ARG A 195 17.07 10.46 7.36
N TRP A 196 17.33 11.74 7.14
CA TRP A 196 16.28 12.77 7.09
C TRP A 196 15.30 12.57 5.92
N CYS A 197 15.79 12.20 4.74
CA CYS A 197 14.93 11.89 3.61
C CYS A 197 14.05 10.66 3.89
N GLY A 198 14.62 9.61 4.51
CA GLY A 198 13.89 8.43 4.97
C GLY A 198 12.83 8.78 6.01
N PHE A 199 13.15 9.66 6.97
CA PHE A 199 12.19 10.17 7.94
C PHE A 199 11.02 10.87 7.25
N VAL A 200 11.27 11.81 6.34
CA VAL A 200 10.22 12.52 5.58
C VAL A 200 9.35 11.53 4.79
N LEU A 201 9.96 10.54 4.13
CA LEU A 201 9.25 9.51 3.39
C LEU A 201 8.30 8.70 4.26
N VAL A 202 8.76 8.29 5.44
CA VAL A 202 7.96 7.50 6.37
C VAL A 202 6.78 8.32 6.90
N PHE A 203 6.99 9.61 7.22
CA PHE A 203 5.91 10.51 7.64
C PHE A 203 4.84 10.66 6.56
N ILE A 204 5.24 10.93 5.32
CA ILE A 204 4.28 11.12 4.23
C ILE A 204 3.56 9.79 3.91
N SER A 205 4.29 8.68 3.91
CA SER A 205 3.70 7.35 3.69
C SER A 205 2.70 6.97 4.79
N TYR A 206 2.99 7.33 6.05
CA TYR A 206 2.07 7.13 7.17
C TYR A 206 0.75 7.87 6.99
N ILE A 207 0.79 9.14 6.53
CA ILE A 207 -0.43 9.90 6.20
C ILE A 207 -1.27 9.17 5.14
N PHE A 208 -0.61 8.68 4.08
CA PHE A 208 -1.30 8.01 2.98
C PHE A 208 -1.92 6.67 3.35
N ILE A 209 -1.35 5.95 4.31
CA ILE A 209 -1.92 4.69 4.78
C ILE A 209 -2.99 4.92 5.86
N MET A 210 -2.84 5.93 6.71
CA MET A 210 -3.85 6.21 7.76
C MET A 210 -5.20 6.63 7.20
N PHE A 211 -5.22 7.32 6.06
CA PHE A 211 -6.47 7.71 5.42
C PHE A 211 -7.36 6.51 5.07
N PRO A 212 -6.94 5.53 4.26
CA PRO A 212 -7.76 4.37 3.92
C PRO A 212 -8.01 3.43 5.11
N ILE A 213 -7.06 3.25 6.06
CA ILE A 213 -7.33 2.46 7.28
C ILE A 213 -8.55 2.99 7.99
N ARG A 214 -8.57 4.30 8.23
CA ARG A 214 -9.64 4.96 8.97
C ARG A 214 -10.96 4.86 8.22
N ASN A 215 -10.96 5.07 6.91
CA ASN A 215 -12.17 4.96 6.09
C ASN A 215 -12.74 3.53 6.14
N VAL A 216 -11.88 2.51 6.02
CA VAL A 216 -12.31 1.11 6.13
C VAL A 216 -12.83 0.81 7.54
N LEU A 217 -12.17 1.30 8.59
CA LEU A 217 -12.59 1.09 9.97
C LEU A 217 -13.93 1.77 10.27
N MET A 218 -14.14 3.01 9.81
CA MET A 218 -15.42 3.71 9.96
C MET A 218 -16.54 3.03 9.17
N SER A 219 -16.26 2.60 7.94
CA SER A 219 -17.23 1.86 7.13
C SER A 219 -17.59 0.53 7.79
N ALA A 220 -16.61 -0.20 8.34
CA ALA A 220 -16.83 -1.50 8.96
C ALA A 220 -17.52 -1.42 10.33
N CYS A 221 -17.09 -0.49 11.19
CA CYS A 221 -17.59 -0.39 12.57
C CYS A 221 -18.84 0.48 12.69
N LEU A 222 -18.93 1.57 11.93
CA LEU A 222 -19.96 2.59 12.08
C LEU A 222 -20.92 2.67 10.89
N ARG A 223 -20.62 1.96 9.79
CA ARG A 223 -21.38 2.02 8.52
C ARG A 223 -21.52 3.44 7.96
N THR A 224 -20.57 4.31 8.29
CA THR A 224 -20.49 5.70 7.80
C THR A 224 -19.39 5.81 6.76
N ASP A 225 -19.63 6.54 5.68
CA ASP A 225 -18.61 6.80 4.67
C ASP A 225 -17.88 8.12 4.96
N GLU A 226 -16.63 7.99 5.41
CA GLU A 226 -15.78 9.12 5.72
C GLU A 226 -15.25 9.83 4.48
N LEU A 227 -15.28 9.18 3.31
CA LEU A 227 -14.91 9.82 2.04
C LEU A 227 -15.82 11.01 1.71
N HIS A 228 -17.09 10.93 2.14
CA HIS A 228 -18.10 11.98 2.00
C HIS A 228 -18.26 12.84 3.27
N HIS A 229 -17.37 12.66 4.24
CA HIS A 229 -17.41 13.34 5.54
C HIS A 229 -18.74 13.16 6.29
N GLU A 230 -19.38 12.00 6.15
CA GLU A 230 -20.67 11.70 6.81
C GLU A 230 -20.55 11.61 8.33
N ALA A 231 -19.37 11.23 8.85
CA ALA A 231 -19.17 11.11 10.28
C ALA A 231 -18.99 12.50 10.94
N PRO A 232 -19.62 12.76 12.09
CA PRO A 232 -19.38 13.98 12.85
C PRO A 232 -17.93 14.01 13.36
N TYR A 233 -17.35 15.21 13.46
CA TYR A 233 -15.94 15.39 13.79
C TYR A 233 -15.50 14.69 15.10
N MET A 234 -16.38 14.63 16.10
CA MET A 234 -16.09 13.94 17.36
C MET A 234 -15.87 12.44 17.17
N VAL A 235 -16.67 11.80 16.33
CA VAL A 235 -16.53 10.38 15.99
C VAL A 235 -15.24 10.17 15.20
N PHE A 236 -14.96 11.08 14.25
CA PHE A 236 -13.72 11.08 13.50
C PHE A 236 -12.48 11.14 14.40
N ALA A 237 -12.47 12.10 15.33
CA ALA A 237 -11.38 12.29 16.26
C ALA A 237 -11.23 11.09 17.20
N ALA A 238 -12.32 10.56 17.73
CA ALA A 238 -12.30 9.39 18.62
C ALA A 238 -11.71 8.16 17.92
N VAL A 239 -12.16 7.83 16.70
CA VAL A 239 -11.62 6.71 15.93
C VAL A 239 -10.13 6.91 15.64
N SER A 240 -9.73 8.13 15.28
CA SER A 240 -8.33 8.46 15.00
C SER A 240 -7.44 8.29 16.24
N VAL A 241 -7.90 8.77 17.41
CA VAL A 241 -7.19 8.61 18.69
C VAL A 241 -7.07 7.14 19.09
N VAL A 242 -8.16 6.38 19.02
CA VAL A 242 -8.15 4.94 19.36
C VAL A 242 -7.20 4.19 18.43
N LEU A 243 -7.28 4.44 17.13
CA LEU A 243 -6.38 3.82 16.15
C LEU A 243 -4.92 4.17 16.43
N SER A 244 -4.62 5.44 16.72
CA SER A 244 -3.31 5.89 17.13
C SER A 244 -2.79 5.14 18.37
N ILE A 245 -3.58 5.05 19.43
CA ILE A 245 -3.20 4.33 20.67
C ILE A 245 -2.92 2.85 20.37
N CYS A 246 -3.78 2.18 19.59
CA CYS A 246 -3.57 0.80 19.19
C CYS A 246 -2.26 0.62 18.39
N LEU A 247 -2.01 1.47 17.39
CA LEU A 247 -0.79 1.41 16.59
C LEU A 247 0.47 1.68 17.42
N SER A 248 0.38 2.58 18.40
CA SER A 248 1.47 2.86 19.36
C SER A 248 1.80 1.64 20.20
N SER A 249 0.77 1.00 20.78
CA SER A 249 0.96 -0.23 21.57
C SER A 249 1.58 -1.35 20.74
N LEU A 250 1.14 -1.50 19.48
CA LEU A 250 1.71 -2.47 18.54
C LEU A 250 3.16 -2.14 18.18
N ALA A 251 3.53 -0.86 18.05
CA ALA A 251 4.90 -0.46 17.76
C ALA A 251 5.83 -0.78 18.93
N VAL A 252 5.42 -0.54 20.16
CA VAL A 252 6.20 -0.89 21.36
C VAL A 252 6.40 -2.41 21.45
N VAL A 253 5.33 -3.20 21.25
CA VAL A 253 5.40 -4.66 21.27
C VAL A 253 6.28 -5.18 20.13
N ALA A 254 6.15 -4.62 18.92
CA ALA A 254 6.99 -4.98 17.80
C ALA A 254 8.48 -4.74 18.11
N GLN A 255 8.80 -3.61 18.75
CA GLN A 255 10.16 -3.27 19.14
C GLN A 255 10.80 -4.29 20.09
N GLU A 256 10.01 -4.91 20.96
CA GLU A 256 10.48 -5.95 21.89
C GLU A 256 10.67 -7.32 21.21
N LEU A 257 9.83 -7.66 20.23
CA LEU A 257 9.77 -9.01 19.66
C LEU A 257 10.64 -9.21 18.39
N GLY A 258 11.12 -8.13 17.77
CA GLY A 258 11.94 -8.23 16.55
C GLY A 258 12.02 -6.96 15.70
N GLY A 259 11.45 -5.85 16.17
CA GLY A 259 11.46 -4.55 15.50
C GLY A 259 10.76 -4.58 14.14
N LEU A 260 11.36 -3.85 13.19
CA LEU A 260 10.83 -3.65 11.85
C LEU A 260 10.60 -4.97 11.09
N GLU A 261 11.54 -5.90 11.21
CA GLU A 261 11.53 -7.18 10.49
C GLU A 261 10.29 -8.01 10.83
N LEU A 262 9.88 -8.01 12.09
CA LEU A 262 8.66 -8.71 12.54
C LEU A 262 7.41 -8.10 11.89
N CYS A 263 7.28 -6.77 11.89
CA CYS A 263 6.15 -6.09 11.27
C CYS A 263 6.05 -6.41 9.78
N LEU A 264 7.17 -6.35 9.06
CA LEU A 264 7.22 -6.60 7.63
C LEU A 264 6.94 -8.06 7.29
N ARG A 265 7.49 -9.01 8.06
CA ARG A 265 7.24 -10.44 7.87
C ARG A 265 5.79 -10.83 8.17
N PHE A 266 5.23 -10.31 9.26
CA PHE A 266 3.85 -10.62 9.62
C PHE A 266 2.86 -10.00 8.63
N GLY A 267 3.01 -8.71 8.33
CA GLY A 267 2.16 -8.00 7.36
C GLY A 267 2.26 -8.62 5.95
N GLY A 268 3.47 -8.97 5.53
CA GLY A 268 3.73 -9.61 4.25
C GLY A 268 3.22 -11.04 4.15
N GLY A 269 3.54 -11.86 5.16
CA GLY A 269 3.30 -13.30 5.14
C GLY A 269 1.82 -13.62 5.23
N CYS A 270 1.11 -12.99 6.18
CA CYS A 270 -0.31 -13.23 6.37
C CYS A 270 -1.16 -12.39 5.42
N CYS A 271 -0.97 -11.07 5.39
CA CYS A 271 -1.96 -10.19 4.79
C CYS A 271 -1.66 -9.91 3.31
N ALA A 272 -0.42 -9.54 2.97
CA ALA A 272 -0.06 -9.25 1.58
C ALA A 272 -0.18 -10.48 0.68
N THR A 273 0.21 -11.67 1.15
CA THR A 273 0.02 -12.92 0.39
C THR A 273 -1.45 -13.18 0.07
N LEU A 274 -2.34 -13.00 1.06
CA LEU A 274 -3.78 -13.18 0.84
C LEU A 274 -4.34 -12.15 -0.13
N MET A 275 -3.98 -10.87 0.05
CA MET A 275 -4.45 -9.78 -0.80
C MET A 275 -3.92 -9.85 -2.23
N ALA A 276 -2.68 -10.28 -2.43
CA ALA A 276 -2.03 -10.31 -3.74
C ALA A 276 -2.26 -11.60 -4.51
N MET A 277 -2.23 -12.74 -3.84
CA MET A 277 -2.19 -14.05 -4.52
C MET A 277 -3.49 -14.83 -4.37
N VAL A 278 -4.22 -14.67 -3.27
CA VAL A 278 -5.38 -15.52 -2.97
C VAL A 278 -6.69 -14.85 -3.34
N PHE A 279 -6.94 -13.63 -2.86
CA PHE A 279 -8.21 -12.95 -3.10
C PHE A 279 -8.47 -12.57 -4.56
N PRO A 280 -7.51 -12.06 -5.35
CA PRO A 280 -7.80 -11.65 -6.73
C PRO A 280 -8.24 -12.83 -7.62
N PRO A 281 -7.57 -14.00 -7.61
CA PRO A 281 -8.06 -15.17 -8.34
C PRO A 281 -9.42 -15.68 -7.82
N LEU A 282 -9.64 -15.69 -6.51
CA LEU A 282 -10.93 -16.11 -5.94
C LEU A 282 -12.07 -15.18 -6.36
N LEU A 283 -11.84 -13.86 -6.37
CA LEU A 283 -12.80 -12.86 -6.84
C LEU A 283 -13.05 -13.03 -8.35
N PHE A 284 -12.02 -13.31 -9.13
CA PHE A 284 -12.16 -13.57 -10.56
C PHE A 284 -13.00 -14.83 -10.85
N VAL A 285 -12.74 -15.93 -10.14
CA VAL A 285 -13.53 -17.16 -10.28
C VAL A 285 -14.97 -16.94 -9.83
N ARG A 286 -15.18 -16.27 -8.69
CA ARG A 286 -16.52 -15.98 -8.17
C ARG A 286 -17.33 -15.11 -9.11
N THR A 287 -16.76 -14.00 -9.61
CA THR A 287 -17.46 -13.09 -10.53
C THR A 287 -17.80 -13.79 -11.85
N ARG A 288 -16.95 -14.69 -12.35
CA ARG A 288 -17.28 -15.53 -13.51
C ARG A 288 -18.34 -16.58 -13.21
N ALA A 289 -18.33 -17.18 -12.03
CA ALA A 289 -19.33 -18.16 -11.62
C ALA A 289 -20.70 -17.52 -11.42
N GLU A 290 -20.79 -16.32 -10.82
CA GLU A 290 -22.01 -15.53 -10.68
C GLU A 290 -22.55 -15.15 -12.07
N ARG A 291 -21.70 -14.67 -13.00
CA ARG A 291 -22.10 -14.44 -14.40
C ARG A 291 -22.58 -15.70 -15.12
N GLY A 292 -21.93 -16.84 -14.87
CA GLY A 292 -22.35 -18.13 -15.43
C GLY A 292 -23.65 -18.67 -14.83
N TRP A 293 -23.92 -18.35 -13.56
CA TRP A 293 -25.16 -18.67 -12.86
C TRP A 293 -26.30 -17.77 -13.35
N ASP A 294 -26.08 -16.46 -13.45
CA ASP A 294 -27.05 -15.50 -13.98
C ASP A 294 -27.36 -15.77 -15.45
N ALA A 295 -26.37 -16.14 -16.27
CA ALA A 295 -26.59 -16.57 -17.64
C ALA A 295 -27.42 -17.87 -17.73
N ARG A 296 -27.24 -18.83 -16.80
CA ARG A 296 -28.05 -20.07 -16.75
C ARG A 296 -29.45 -19.81 -16.22
N VAL A 297 -29.63 -18.92 -15.26
CA VAL A 297 -30.95 -18.52 -14.74
C VAL A 297 -31.70 -17.67 -15.76
N ALA A 298 -31.03 -16.78 -16.50
CA ALA A 298 -31.58 -16.04 -17.63
C ALA A 298 -31.94 -16.96 -18.80
N ALA A 299 -31.11 -17.96 -19.12
CA ALA A 299 -31.43 -18.97 -20.12
C ALA A 299 -32.57 -19.91 -19.66
N GLY A 300 -32.64 -20.24 -18.37
CA GLY A 300 -33.74 -21.03 -17.78
C GLY A 300 -35.06 -20.28 -17.74
N ARG A 301 -35.04 -18.96 -17.41
CA ARG A 301 -36.22 -18.08 -17.51
C ARG A 301 -36.59 -17.78 -18.96
N GLY A 302 -35.61 -17.65 -19.85
CA GLY A 302 -35.76 -17.50 -21.30
C GLY A 302 -36.39 -18.72 -21.95
N ALA A 303 -36.01 -19.94 -21.54
CA ALA A 303 -36.66 -21.16 -21.99
C ALA A 303 -38.11 -21.24 -21.49
N LEU A 304 -38.36 -20.88 -20.23
CA LEU A 304 -39.72 -20.86 -19.68
C LEU A 304 -40.60 -19.78 -20.33
N SER A 305 -40.06 -18.60 -20.65
CA SER A 305 -40.76 -17.53 -21.34
C SER A 305 -40.92 -17.78 -22.84
N PHE A 306 -40.02 -18.54 -23.47
CA PHE A 306 -40.17 -19.02 -24.85
C PHE A 306 -41.26 -20.10 -24.94
N PHE A 307 -41.36 -21.01 -23.96
CA PHE A 307 -42.47 -21.96 -23.86
C PHE A 307 -43.80 -21.30 -23.50
N MET A 308 -43.81 -20.22 -22.72
CA MET A 308 -45.03 -19.47 -22.39
C MET A 308 -45.47 -18.47 -23.48
N ASN A 309 -44.60 -18.09 -24.43
CA ASN A 309 -44.93 -17.17 -25.53
C ASN A 309 -45.18 -17.82 -26.89
N PHE A 310 -45.14 -19.16 -26.99
CA PHE A 310 -45.45 -19.88 -28.24
C PHE A 310 -46.91 -19.72 -28.73
N GLY A 311 -47.74 -18.94 -28.03
CA GLY A 311 -49.10 -18.60 -28.44
C GLY A 311 -49.28 -17.23 -29.09
N ARG A 312 -48.25 -16.35 -29.16
CA ARG A 312 -48.43 -15.01 -29.74
C ARG A 312 -47.18 -14.50 -30.46
N TYR A 313 -47.38 -14.22 -31.74
CA TYR A 313 -46.54 -13.47 -32.68
C TYR A 313 -45.47 -14.23 -33.47
N SER A 314 -45.93 -14.64 -34.65
CA SER A 314 -45.20 -14.60 -35.90
C SER A 314 -44.71 -13.19 -36.25
N ALA A 315 -43.52 -13.14 -36.84
CA ALA A 315 -42.98 -12.13 -37.74
C ALA A 315 -42.28 -10.88 -37.16
N GLN A 316 -41.11 -10.67 -37.75
CA GLN A 316 -40.30 -9.47 -37.91
C GLN A 316 -39.18 -9.13 -36.90
N ALA A 317 -37.98 -9.28 -37.49
CA ALA A 317 -36.87 -8.33 -37.50
C ALA A 317 -35.96 -8.24 -36.26
N THR A 318 -34.75 -8.73 -36.50
CA THR A 318 -33.48 -8.47 -35.80
C THR A 318 -33.36 -7.10 -35.14
N PRO A 319 -32.85 -7.03 -33.91
CA PRO A 319 -32.11 -5.85 -33.46
C PRO A 319 -30.61 -6.15 -33.28
N SER A 320 -29.86 -5.16 -33.75
CA SER A 320 -28.42 -4.93 -33.70
C SER A 320 -27.80 -4.97 -32.29
N LEU A 321 -26.49 -5.27 -32.28
CA LEU A 321 -25.50 -5.33 -31.17
C LEU A 321 -25.50 -4.22 -30.09
N HIS A 322 -26.40 -3.24 -30.11
CA HIS A 322 -26.42 -2.13 -29.14
C HIS A 322 -27.06 -2.47 -27.79
N THR A 323 -27.80 -3.58 -27.68
CA THR A 323 -28.50 -3.97 -26.43
C THR A 323 -27.57 -4.58 -25.38
N TRP A 324 -26.33 -4.95 -25.74
CA TRP A 324 -25.32 -5.49 -24.81
C TRP A 324 -24.77 -4.46 -23.81
N TYR A 325 -24.96 -3.15 -24.08
CA TYR A 325 -24.37 -2.09 -23.27
C TYR A 325 -25.26 -1.59 -22.12
N VAL A 326 -26.58 -1.82 -22.19
CA VAL A 326 -27.53 -1.28 -21.19
C VAL A 326 -27.74 -2.26 -20.03
N GLU A 327 -27.77 -3.57 -20.28
CA GLU A 327 -27.87 -4.59 -19.21
C GLU A 327 -26.59 -4.75 -18.37
N PHE A 328 -25.43 -4.35 -18.91
CA PHE A 328 -24.16 -4.35 -18.16
C PHE A 328 -24.10 -3.25 -17.08
N ARG A 329 -24.95 -2.22 -17.17
CA ARG A 329 -25.03 -1.09 -16.22
C ARG A 329 -25.93 -1.37 -15.01
N ASP A 330 -26.92 -2.27 -15.16
CA ASP A 330 -27.88 -2.57 -14.10
C ASP A 330 -27.53 -3.82 -13.28
N ALA A 331 -26.81 -4.80 -13.84
CA ALA A 331 -26.38 -5.99 -13.09
C ALA A 331 -25.27 -5.70 -12.04
N THR A 332 -24.57 -4.57 -12.14
CA THR A 332 -23.57 -4.10 -11.15
C THR A 332 -24.19 -3.38 -9.94
N LYS A 333 -25.51 -3.22 -9.89
CA LYS A 333 -26.22 -2.51 -8.79
C LYS A 333 -26.51 -3.35 -7.54
N GLN A 334 -26.04 -4.59 -7.41
CA GLN A 334 -26.34 -5.43 -6.24
C GLN A 334 -25.14 -6.16 -5.62
N VAL A 335 -24.09 -5.45 -5.17
CA VAL A 335 -23.15 -6.03 -4.18
C VAL A 335 -22.55 -4.96 -3.26
N SER A 336 -22.95 -4.99 -1.99
CA SER A 336 -22.48 -4.15 -0.87
C SER A 336 -21.01 -4.39 -0.47
N LEU A 337 -20.09 -4.03 -1.35
CA LEU A 337 -18.88 -3.24 -1.04
C LEU A 337 -18.81 -2.01 -1.94
N SER A 338 -19.87 -1.82 -2.72
CA SER A 338 -20.03 -0.68 -3.57
C SER A 338 -20.01 0.61 -2.76
N CYS A 339 -20.32 0.74 -1.47
CA CYS A 339 -20.11 2.05 -0.80
C CYS A 339 -18.63 2.52 -0.74
N ALA A 340 -17.62 1.65 -0.91
CA ALA A 340 -16.22 2.10 -1.07
C ALA A 340 -15.80 2.29 -2.55
N PHE A 341 -16.65 1.90 -3.50
CA PHE A 341 -16.39 1.94 -4.96
C PHE A 341 -17.56 2.51 -5.81
N ARG A 342 -18.65 3.01 -5.21
CA ARG A 342 -19.90 3.52 -5.85
C ARG A 342 -19.84 5.01 -6.09
N SER A 343 -18.93 5.73 -5.47
CA SER A 343 -18.90 7.20 -5.56
C SER A 343 -17.96 7.75 -6.61
N PHE A 344 -17.41 6.90 -7.49
CA PHE A 344 -16.53 7.36 -8.58
C PHE A 344 -17.22 7.44 -9.95
N ASP A 345 -18.50 7.12 -10.04
CA ASP A 345 -19.30 7.33 -11.24
C ASP A 345 -20.42 8.34 -10.97
N GLU A 346 -20.43 9.41 -11.77
CA GLU A 346 -21.41 10.50 -11.90
C GLU A 346 -21.10 11.83 -11.17
N ASN A 347 -20.55 12.78 -11.95
CA ASN A 347 -20.64 14.24 -11.83
C ASN A 347 -20.11 14.93 -10.55
N CYS A 348 -18.79 14.97 -10.39
CA CYS A 348 -18.14 16.05 -9.63
C CYS A 348 -17.72 17.18 -10.59
N TYR A 349 -18.68 18.05 -10.92
CA TYR A 349 -18.37 19.42 -11.28
C TYR A 349 -17.75 20.05 -10.03
N TRP A 350 -16.43 20.25 -10.00
CA TRP A 350 -15.82 21.14 -9.03
C TRP A 350 -16.21 22.55 -9.47
N PRO A 351 -16.98 23.33 -8.67
CA PRO A 351 -17.08 24.74 -8.97
C PRO A 351 -15.68 25.31 -8.75
N ASP A 352 -15.08 25.84 -9.81
CA ASP A 352 -14.00 26.80 -9.71
C ASP A 352 -14.47 27.91 -8.77
N SER A 353 -13.87 27.99 -7.59
CA SER A 353 -13.93 29.20 -6.78
C SER A 353 -12.55 29.47 -6.21
N ASP A 354 -11.92 30.46 -6.85
CA ASP A 354 -10.92 31.34 -6.28
C ASP A 354 -11.22 31.60 -4.81
N PHE A 355 -10.31 31.21 -3.90
CA PHE A 355 -10.15 31.93 -2.63
C PHE A 355 -8.77 31.63 -2.05
N PHE A 356 -7.82 32.51 -2.38
CA PHE A 356 -6.65 32.77 -1.56
C PHE A 356 -7.10 33.35 -0.21
N GLY A 357 -6.59 32.81 0.90
CA GLY A 357 -6.81 33.41 2.22
C GLY A 357 -6.41 32.50 3.39
N LEU A 358 -5.10 32.49 3.66
CA LEU A 358 -4.41 32.02 4.88
C LEU A 358 -4.36 30.50 5.16
#